data_AF-A0A1M7GLA8-F1
#
_entry.id   AF-A0A1M7GLA8-F1
#
_cell.length_a   1.000
_cell.length_b   1.000
_cell.length_c   1.000
_cell.angle_alpha   90.00
_cell.angle_beta   90.00
_cell.angle_gamma   90.00
#
_symmetry.space_group_name_H-M   'P 1'
#
loop_
_entity.id
_entity.type
_entity.pdbx_description
1 polymer ?
#
loop_
_entity_poly.entity_id
_entity_poly.type
_entity_poly.pdbx_seq_one_letter_code
_entity_poly.pdbx_strand_id
1 'polypeptide(L)'
;MKKTLIALAAAAMALTAVSCGEKEKGTSSEGVNAETTIEVSAGELMKDISERAAVEKADMTAKPTEKCDIPDDWKELTVDGLKIRVPSGVEELNADPGMRRFGDETKGLYLTTSAAVEYDGGVLFSALNPDTSEEKVRQAFSELGIEYNGTRLSFLKAALSITSADKTDENAEAFETAIKAKGGEFDFADEVYVSESDGHQIYIILDKKFFKSDVVSLTVYYFVDEKTAYTVGINAGTMEEALQIATNLSLA
;
A
#
# COMPACT_ATOMS: atom_id res chain seq x y z
N MET A 1 22.27 -20.91 22.71
CA MET A 1 21.21 -20.46 21.78
C MET A 1 19.91 -20.35 22.55
N LYS A 2 19.28 -19.18 22.60
CA LYS A 2 17.87 -18.99 23.00
C LYS A 2 17.21 -18.19 21.89
N LYS A 3 15.96 -18.49 21.53
CA LYS A 3 15.25 -17.80 20.46
C LYS A 3 14.61 -16.53 21.03
N THR A 4 15.02 -15.36 20.54
CA THR A 4 14.32 -14.11 20.81
C THR A 4 13.06 -14.06 19.97
N LEU A 5 11.89 -13.95 20.60
CA LEU A 5 10.64 -13.68 19.90
C LEU A 5 10.48 -12.16 19.80
N ILE A 6 10.57 -11.62 18.58
CA ILE A 6 10.18 -10.24 18.31
C ILE A 6 8.65 -10.25 18.18
N ALA A 7 7.96 -9.66 19.15
CA ALA A 7 6.53 -9.43 19.05
C ALA A 7 6.29 -8.18 18.21
N LEU A 8 5.81 -8.34 16.98
CA LEU A 8 5.26 -7.20 16.23
C LEU A 8 3.99 -6.73 16.95
N ALA A 9 4.07 -5.59 17.63
CA ALA A 9 2.90 -4.87 18.08
C ALA A 9 2.21 -4.26 16.85
N ALA A 10 1.02 -4.76 16.51
CA ALA A 10 0.21 -4.17 15.46
C ALA A 10 -0.20 -2.76 15.87
N ALA A 11 0.37 -1.74 15.23
CA ALA A 11 0.12 -0.33 15.52
C ALA A 11 -1.29 0.07 15.04
N ALA A 12 -2.30 -0.18 15.86
CA ALA A 12 -3.66 0.29 15.63
C ALA A 12 -3.68 1.83 15.65
N MET A 13 -3.74 2.46 14.48
CA MET A 13 -3.73 3.92 14.32
C MET A 13 -5.06 4.57 14.74
N ALA A 14 -5.31 4.59 16.05
CA ALA A 14 -6.40 5.34 16.67
C ALA A 14 -5.90 6.72 17.15
N LEU A 15 -5.77 7.67 16.22
CA LEU A 15 -5.39 9.06 16.52
C LEU A 15 -6.55 9.83 17.17
N THR A 16 -6.83 9.57 18.46
CA THR A 16 -7.83 10.30 19.24
C THR A 16 -7.20 11.20 20.30
N ALA A 17 -7.03 12.48 19.92
CA ALA A 17 -6.95 13.68 20.77
C ALA A 17 -6.24 13.58 22.14
N VAL A 18 -5.06 14.19 22.24
CA VAL A 18 -4.47 14.57 23.54
C VAL A 18 -5.36 15.62 24.22
N SER A 19 -5.88 15.29 25.41
CA SER A 19 -6.58 16.23 26.28
C SER A 19 -5.72 16.53 27.52
N CYS A 20 -5.50 17.81 27.81
CA CYS A 20 -4.64 18.24 28.93
C CYS A 20 -5.35 18.14 30.29
N GLY A 21 -4.61 17.76 31.33
CA GLY A 21 -5.09 17.80 32.73
C GLY A 21 -4.02 17.47 33.76
N GLU A 22 -3.50 18.48 34.46
CA GLU A 22 -2.53 18.30 35.56
C GLU A 22 -3.18 17.83 36.87
N LYS A 23 -2.50 16.97 37.65
CA LYS A 23 -1.91 17.34 38.97
C LYS A 23 -1.14 16.21 39.65
N GLU A 24 -0.44 16.55 40.76
CA GLU A 24 0.74 15.84 41.26
C GLU A 24 0.52 14.83 42.42
N LYS A 25 1.63 14.11 42.71
CA LYS A 25 2.16 13.68 44.04
C LYS A 25 1.64 12.40 44.71
N GLY A 26 2.55 11.43 44.89
CA GLY A 26 2.47 10.32 45.86
C GLY A 26 3.64 9.33 45.73
N THR A 27 4.20 8.86 46.85
CA THR A 27 5.37 7.96 46.95
C THR A 27 5.01 6.66 47.70
N SER A 28 5.70 5.51 47.60
CA SER A 28 7.03 5.15 47.02
C SER A 28 6.93 3.70 46.40
N SER A 29 7.91 2.80 46.20
CA SER A 29 9.27 2.58 46.75
C SER A 29 10.15 1.65 45.88
N GLU A 30 11.46 1.68 46.12
CA GLU A 30 12.49 0.64 45.90
C GLU A 30 12.27 -0.48 44.85
N GLY A 31 12.73 -0.23 43.62
CA GLY A 31 13.84 -0.98 43.03
C GLY A 31 13.72 -2.50 42.79
N VAL A 32 13.10 -2.88 41.67
CA VAL A 32 13.41 -4.13 40.93
C VAL A 32 13.54 -3.77 39.45
N ASN A 33 14.54 -4.36 38.76
CA ASN A 33 14.85 -4.25 37.32
C ASN A 33 14.14 -3.13 36.54
N ALA A 34 14.89 -2.06 36.23
CA ALA A 34 14.64 -1.31 35.00
C ALA A 34 14.98 -2.23 33.80
N GLU A 35 14.00 -2.97 33.30
CA GLU A 35 14.04 -3.37 31.89
C GLU A 35 14.05 -2.07 31.07
N THR A 36 15.11 -1.87 30.29
CA THR A 36 15.23 -0.68 29.45
C THR A 36 14.24 -0.79 28.30
N THR A 37 13.00 -0.36 28.54
CA THR A 37 12.00 -0.13 27.49
C THR A 37 12.56 0.94 26.57
N ILE A 38 13.13 0.51 25.44
CA ILE A 38 13.58 1.42 24.40
C ILE A 38 12.31 1.96 23.74
N GLU A 39 11.94 3.19 24.06
CA GLU A 39 10.92 3.95 23.33
C GLU A 39 11.46 4.29 21.94
N VAL A 40 11.43 3.32 21.02
CA VAL A 40 11.69 3.53 19.60
C VAL A 40 10.62 4.49 19.09
N SER A 41 11.02 5.67 18.61
CA SER A 41 10.07 6.63 18.08
C SER A 41 9.40 6.11 16.81
N ALA A 42 8.20 6.61 16.50
CA ALA A 42 7.51 6.23 15.27
C ALA A 42 8.38 6.46 14.02
N GLY A 43 9.16 7.55 13.97
CA GLY A 43 10.07 7.84 12.87
C GLY A 43 11.22 6.82 12.73
N GLU A 44 11.78 6.35 13.85
CA GLU A 44 12.82 5.30 13.84
C GLU A 44 12.24 3.95 13.40
N LEU A 45 11.02 3.61 13.84
CA LEU A 45 10.34 2.39 13.40
C LEU A 45 10.01 2.43 11.89
N MET A 46 9.48 3.54 11.39
CA MET A 46 9.19 3.71 9.96
C MET A 46 10.46 3.76 9.11
N LYS A 47 11.59 4.25 9.67
CA LYS A 47 12.90 4.17 9.03
C LYS A 47 13.42 2.73 8.94
N ASP A 48 13.42 1.96 10.03
CA ASP A 48 13.83 0.55 10.01
C ASP A 48 12.96 -0.30 9.07
N ILE A 49 11.64 -0.02 9.02
CA ILE A 49 10.74 -0.61 8.03
C ILE A 49 11.16 -0.24 6.60
N SER A 50 11.33 1.06 6.30
CA SER A 50 11.74 1.55 4.98
C SER A 50 13.10 0.99 4.55
N GLU A 51 14.07 0.85 5.45
CA GLU A 51 15.40 0.33 5.15
C GLU A 51 15.43 -1.20 4.97
N ARG A 52 14.58 -1.96 5.69
CA ARG A 52 14.38 -3.39 5.42
C ARG A 52 13.64 -3.64 4.11
N ALA A 53 12.56 -2.90 3.87
CA ALA A 53 11.77 -2.99 2.65
C ALA A 53 12.55 -2.51 1.41
N ALA A 54 13.44 -1.52 1.54
CA ALA A 54 14.35 -1.09 0.49
C ALA A 54 15.16 -2.25 -0.09
N VAL A 55 15.75 -3.09 0.78
CA VAL A 55 16.53 -4.26 0.36
C VAL A 55 15.61 -5.36 -0.21
N GLU A 56 14.47 -5.62 0.43
CA GLU A 56 13.55 -6.67 -0.01
C GLU A 56 12.87 -6.35 -1.35
N LYS A 57 12.61 -5.08 -1.63
CA LYS A 57 11.86 -4.60 -2.79
C LYS A 57 12.72 -3.97 -3.89
N ALA A 58 14.05 -4.00 -3.75
CA ALA A 58 14.97 -3.41 -4.71
C ALA A 58 14.68 -3.85 -6.16
N ASP A 59 14.51 -5.16 -6.38
CA ASP A 59 14.27 -5.77 -7.71
C ASP A 59 12.77 -6.00 -8.03
N MET A 60 11.85 -5.49 -7.20
CA MET A 60 10.41 -5.58 -7.49
C MET A 60 10.05 -4.73 -8.71
N THR A 61 9.47 -5.35 -9.73
CA THR A 61 9.03 -4.67 -10.97
C THR A 61 7.57 -5.02 -11.27
N ALA A 62 6.89 -4.17 -12.04
CA ALA A 62 5.51 -4.41 -12.45
C ALA A 62 5.44 -5.52 -13.53
N LYS A 63 4.63 -6.55 -13.29
CA LYS A 63 4.33 -7.59 -14.29
C LYS A 63 3.08 -7.18 -15.10
N PRO A 64 3.01 -7.39 -16.43
CA PRO A 64 1.74 -7.25 -17.13
C PRO A 64 0.76 -8.32 -16.61
N THR A 65 -0.49 -7.92 -16.36
CA THR A 65 -1.54 -8.87 -15.99
C THR A 65 -1.97 -9.65 -17.23
N GLU A 66 -2.14 -10.97 -17.11
CA GLU A 66 -2.74 -11.76 -18.19
C GLU A 66 -4.23 -11.39 -18.36
N LYS A 67 -4.78 -11.53 -19.57
CA LYS A 67 -6.19 -11.20 -19.82
C LYS A 67 -7.09 -12.25 -19.14
N CYS A 68 -7.74 -11.85 -18.05
CA CYS A 68 -8.81 -12.63 -17.44
C CYS A 68 -10.08 -12.60 -18.32
N ASP A 69 -10.72 -13.75 -18.53
CA ASP A 69 -12.10 -13.79 -19.02
C ASP A 69 -13.06 -13.64 -17.84
N ILE A 70 -14.01 -12.71 -17.94
CA ILE A 70 -14.95 -12.36 -16.88
C ILE A 70 -16.26 -13.15 -17.09
N PRO A 71 -16.76 -13.91 -16.11
CA PRO A 71 -17.94 -14.74 -16.30
C PRO A 71 -19.21 -13.92 -16.63
N ASP A 72 -20.02 -14.42 -17.56
CA ASP A 72 -21.22 -13.72 -18.05
C ASP A 72 -22.29 -13.52 -16.97
N ASP A 73 -22.35 -14.40 -15.95
CA ASP A 73 -23.32 -14.36 -14.85
C ASP A 73 -22.96 -13.36 -13.73
N TRP A 74 -21.79 -12.72 -13.79
CA TRP A 74 -21.38 -11.71 -12.84
C TRP A 74 -22.20 -10.42 -12.98
N LYS A 75 -22.73 -9.92 -11.87
CA LYS A 75 -23.51 -8.67 -11.85
C LYS A 75 -22.59 -7.45 -11.84
N GLU A 76 -23.02 -6.39 -12.49
CA GLU A 76 -22.35 -5.09 -12.43
C GLU A 76 -22.80 -4.33 -11.19
N LEU A 77 -21.84 -3.79 -10.45
CA LEU A 77 -22.02 -2.75 -9.44
C LEU A 77 -21.51 -1.43 -10.01
N THR A 78 -22.21 -0.33 -9.72
CA THR A 78 -21.71 1.03 -9.98
C THR A 78 -21.55 1.75 -8.65
N VAL A 79 -20.33 2.17 -8.32
CA VAL A 79 -19.99 2.76 -7.03
C VAL A 79 -19.19 4.04 -7.26
N ASP A 80 -19.79 5.18 -6.90
CA ASP A 80 -19.18 6.51 -6.90
C ASP A 80 -18.51 6.93 -8.24
N GLY A 81 -18.94 6.33 -9.37
CA GLY A 81 -18.43 6.58 -10.72
C GLY A 81 -17.61 5.43 -11.34
N LEU A 82 -17.30 4.39 -10.55
CA LEU A 82 -16.58 3.19 -10.98
C LEU A 82 -17.56 2.02 -11.19
N LYS A 83 -17.45 1.31 -12.32
CA LYS A 83 -18.12 0.03 -12.60
C LYS A 83 -17.22 -1.13 -12.21
N ILE A 84 -17.81 -2.15 -11.60
CA ILE A 84 -17.14 -3.40 -11.20
C ILE A 84 -18.10 -4.56 -11.43
N ARG A 85 -17.69 -5.57 -12.21
CA ARG A 85 -18.40 -6.86 -12.29
C ARG A 85 -17.91 -7.79 -11.18
N VAL A 86 -18.85 -8.41 -10.46
CA VAL A 86 -18.58 -9.30 -9.32
C VAL A 86 -19.49 -10.53 -9.36
N PRO A 87 -19.12 -11.64 -8.68
CA PRO A 87 -20.01 -12.78 -8.51
C PRO A 87 -21.40 -12.39 -7.99
N SER A 88 -22.44 -13.02 -8.53
CA SER A 88 -23.84 -12.63 -8.32
C SER A 88 -24.31 -12.57 -6.86
N GLY A 89 -23.69 -13.34 -5.96
CA GLY A 89 -23.98 -13.37 -4.51
C GLY A 89 -23.29 -12.28 -3.67
N VAL A 90 -22.47 -11.40 -4.26
CA VAL A 90 -21.79 -10.31 -3.54
C VAL A 90 -22.76 -9.16 -3.27
N GLU A 91 -23.16 -8.93 -2.02
CA GLU A 91 -24.08 -7.84 -1.64
C GLU A 91 -23.39 -6.73 -0.83
N GLU A 92 -24.00 -5.54 -0.74
CA GLU A 92 -23.50 -4.46 0.12
C GLU A 92 -23.68 -4.84 1.61
N LEU A 93 -22.58 -4.85 2.36
CA LEU A 93 -22.56 -5.34 3.74
C LEU A 93 -22.77 -4.20 4.75
N ASN A 94 -21.99 -3.13 4.62
CA ASN A 94 -22.10 -1.88 5.38
C ASN A 94 -21.31 -0.78 4.64
N ALA A 95 -21.76 0.48 4.74
CA ALA A 95 -21.03 1.63 4.24
C ALA A 95 -20.44 2.44 5.40
N ASP A 96 -19.12 2.61 5.42
CA ASP A 96 -18.46 3.62 6.26
C ASP A 96 -18.48 4.97 5.52
N PRO A 97 -18.44 6.12 6.22
CA PRO A 97 -18.28 7.42 5.58
C PRO A 97 -16.98 7.47 4.75
N GLY A 98 -17.11 7.47 3.41
CA GLY A 98 -16.00 7.49 2.46
C GLY A 98 -15.51 6.11 1.96
N MET A 99 -16.07 5.00 2.43
CA MET A 99 -15.72 3.65 1.96
C MET A 99 -16.94 2.71 1.94
N ARG A 100 -17.27 2.20 0.75
CA ARG A 100 -18.33 1.20 0.55
C ARG A 100 -17.74 -0.21 0.69
N ARG A 101 -18.50 -1.14 1.27
CA ARG A 101 -18.07 -2.54 1.46
C ARG A 101 -19.10 -3.51 0.91
N PHE A 102 -18.65 -4.46 0.10
CA PHE A 102 -19.47 -5.53 -0.46
C PHE A 102 -18.84 -6.89 -0.14
N GLY A 103 -19.63 -7.97 -0.17
CA GLY A 103 -19.07 -9.32 -0.06
C GLY A 103 -20.08 -10.45 -0.14
N ASP A 104 -19.54 -11.67 -0.23
CA ASP A 104 -20.23 -12.95 -0.08
C ASP A 104 -19.56 -13.69 1.08
N GLU A 105 -20.16 -13.59 2.27
CA GLU A 105 -19.64 -14.22 3.50
C GLU A 105 -19.49 -15.74 3.37
N THR A 106 -20.26 -16.38 2.47
CA THR A 106 -20.22 -17.83 2.28
C THR A 106 -19.02 -18.30 1.46
N LYS A 107 -18.52 -17.42 0.57
CA LYS A 107 -17.26 -17.61 -0.17
C LYS A 107 -16.04 -17.03 0.53
N GLY A 108 -16.25 -16.11 1.48
CA GLY A 108 -15.18 -15.31 2.05
C GLY A 108 -14.66 -14.22 1.10
N LEU A 109 -15.47 -13.83 0.11
CA LEU A 109 -15.16 -12.78 -0.85
C LEU A 109 -15.59 -11.42 -0.30
N TYR A 110 -14.67 -10.45 -0.23
CA TYR A 110 -14.94 -9.09 0.22
C TYR A 110 -14.30 -8.06 -0.71
N LEU A 111 -15.00 -6.94 -0.89
CA LEU A 111 -14.61 -5.81 -1.71
C LEU A 111 -14.77 -4.52 -0.91
N THR A 112 -13.74 -3.68 -0.87
CA THR A 112 -13.82 -2.29 -0.39
C THR A 112 -13.56 -1.34 -1.54
N THR A 113 -14.29 -0.23 -1.60
CA THR A 113 -14.09 0.81 -2.62
C THR A 113 -14.13 2.19 -1.98
N SER A 114 -13.14 3.03 -2.25
CA SER A 114 -13.25 4.48 -2.04
C SER A 114 -13.85 5.14 -3.29
N ALA A 115 -14.39 6.35 -3.14
CA ALA A 115 -14.52 7.26 -4.27
C ALA A 115 -13.13 7.63 -4.83
N ALA A 116 -13.08 8.28 -6.00
CA ALA A 116 -11.84 8.79 -6.56
C ALA A 116 -11.23 9.88 -5.66
N VAL A 117 -9.92 9.78 -5.40
CA VAL A 117 -9.14 10.70 -4.57
C VAL A 117 -8.04 11.35 -5.42
N GLU A 118 -7.91 12.68 -5.38
CA GLU A 118 -6.72 13.38 -5.85
C GLU A 118 -5.62 13.26 -4.79
N TYR A 119 -4.45 12.76 -5.19
CA TYR A 119 -3.31 12.60 -4.28
C TYR A 119 -2.42 13.85 -4.31
N ASP A 120 -2.34 14.56 -3.17
CA ASP A 120 -1.40 15.66 -2.91
C ASP A 120 0.03 15.13 -2.73
N GLY A 121 0.65 14.72 -3.84
CA GLY A 121 2.01 14.19 -3.92
C GLY A 121 2.08 12.70 -4.23
N GLY A 122 3.23 12.26 -4.75
CA GLY A 122 3.39 10.88 -5.25
C GLY A 122 3.68 9.84 -4.16
N VAL A 123 4.38 10.25 -3.11
CA VAL A 123 5.00 9.36 -2.10
C VAL A 123 4.24 9.44 -0.77
N LEU A 124 3.29 8.53 -0.53
CA LEU A 124 2.50 8.48 0.72
C LEU A 124 3.37 8.36 1.98
N PHE A 125 4.48 7.64 1.89
CA PHE A 125 5.40 7.41 3.01
C PHE A 125 6.26 8.63 3.39
N SER A 126 6.34 9.65 2.53
CA SER A 126 7.25 10.80 2.71
C SER A 126 6.94 11.65 3.96
N ALA A 127 5.69 11.64 4.43
CA ALA A 127 5.27 12.28 5.68
C ALA A 127 5.74 11.52 6.95
N LEU A 128 6.14 10.25 6.82
CA LEU A 128 6.51 9.37 7.94
C LEU A 128 8.02 9.08 8.01
N ASN A 129 8.78 9.36 6.93
CA ASN A 129 10.23 9.27 6.91
C ASN A 129 10.87 10.54 6.30
N PRO A 130 11.52 11.41 7.10
CA PRO A 130 12.12 12.67 6.61
C PRO A 130 13.36 12.46 5.74
N ASP A 131 13.92 11.25 5.67
CA ASP A 131 14.98 10.93 4.72
C ASP A 131 14.43 10.76 3.28
N THR A 132 13.12 10.51 3.12
CA THR A 132 12.44 10.32 1.83
C THR A 132 11.37 11.38 1.58
N SER A 133 11.67 12.67 1.80
CA SER A 133 10.77 13.77 1.41
C SER A 133 10.60 13.83 -0.11
N GLU A 134 9.45 14.32 -0.61
CA GLU A 134 9.18 14.30 -2.06
C GLU A 134 10.25 15.06 -2.88
N GLU A 135 10.78 16.17 -2.35
CA GLU A 135 11.88 16.92 -2.95
C GLU A 135 13.14 16.05 -3.17
N LYS A 136 13.57 15.31 -2.13
CA LYS A 136 14.71 14.37 -2.21
C LYS A 136 14.43 13.24 -3.20
N VAL A 137 13.23 12.68 -3.17
CA VAL A 137 12.84 11.58 -4.09
C VAL A 137 12.78 12.07 -5.54
N ARG A 138 12.33 13.31 -5.76
CA ARG A 138 12.31 13.95 -7.08
C ARG A 138 13.72 14.26 -7.60
N GLN A 139 14.61 14.75 -6.74
CA GLN A 139 16.03 14.91 -7.07
C GLN A 139 16.66 13.56 -7.42
N ALA A 140 16.46 12.54 -6.58
CA ALA A 140 17.00 11.20 -6.77
C ALA A 140 16.57 10.56 -8.10
N PHE A 141 15.28 10.59 -8.45
CA PHE A 141 14.83 10.11 -9.76
C PHE A 141 15.42 10.93 -10.92
N SER A 142 15.55 12.25 -10.77
CA SER A 142 16.18 13.09 -11.80
C SER A 142 17.67 12.78 -12.00
N GLU A 143 18.41 12.44 -10.93
CA GLU A 143 19.82 12.05 -10.99
C GLU A 143 20.02 10.64 -11.58
N LEU A 144 19.03 9.75 -11.39
CA LEU A 144 18.93 8.46 -12.07
C LEU A 144 18.48 8.58 -13.54
N GLY A 145 18.09 9.77 -14.01
CA GLY A 145 17.59 10.00 -15.38
C GLY A 145 16.16 9.53 -15.62
N ILE A 146 15.35 9.41 -14.57
CA ILE A 146 14.01 8.81 -14.57
C ILE A 146 12.93 9.89 -14.46
N GLU A 147 11.89 9.77 -15.28
CA GLU A 147 10.77 10.71 -15.29
C GLU A 147 9.85 10.51 -14.07
N TYR A 148 9.88 11.47 -13.16
CA TYR A 148 8.94 11.58 -12.04
C TYR A 148 8.53 13.05 -11.87
N ASN A 149 7.25 13.35 -12.12
CA ASN A 149 6.75 14.73 -12.14
C ASN A 149 6.07 15.17 -10.81
N GLY A 150 6.02 14.28 -9.81
CA GLY A 150 5.40 14.51 -8.50
C GLY A 150 4.04 13.84 -8.32
N THR A 151 3.44 13.31 -9.38
CA THR A 151 2.13 12.68 -9.32
C THR A 151 2.19 11.23 -8.83
N ARG A 152 1.05 10.73 -8.32
CA ARG A 152 0.92 9.36 -7.83
C ARG A 152 1.21 8.32 -8.91
N LEU A 153 0.70 8.53 -10.13
CA LEU A 153 0.94 7.64 -11.27
C LEU A 153 2.41 7.65 -11.72
N SER A 154 3.06 8.81 -11.77
CA SER A 154 4.48 8.89 -12.15
C SER A 154 5.40 8.29 -11.09
N PHE A 155 5.06 8.38 -9.80
CA PHE A 155 5.82 7.72 -8.74
C PHE A 155 5.79 6.19 -8.89
N LEU A 156 4.61 5.59 -9.07
CA LEU A 156 4.50 4.13 -9.25
C LEU A 156 5.28 3.65 -10.48
N LYS A 157 5.26 4.40 -11.59
CA LYS A 157 6.08 4.13 -12.78
C LYS A 157 7.58 4.15 -12.44
N ALA A 158 8.07 5.25 -11.89
CA ALA A 158 9.49 5.44 -11.58
C ALA A 158 10.03 4.45 -10.54
N ALA A 159 9.25 4.14 -9.51
CA ALA A 159 9.62 3.19 -8.45
C ALA A 159 9.63 1.74 -8.95
N LEU A 160 8.74 1.36 -9.88
CA LEU A 160 8.68 0.00 -10.44
C LEU A 160 9.55 -0.20 -11.69
N SER A 161 10.20 0.85 -12.21
CA SER A 161 11.21 0.75 -13.27
C SER A 161 12.64 0.55 -12.77
N ILE A 162 12.96 0.92 -11.52
CA ILE A 162 14.31 0.76 -10.94
C ILE A 162 14.55 -0.64 -10.36
N THR A 163 15.78 -1.13 -10.48
CA THR A 163 16.29 -2.42 -9.98
C THR A 163 17.71 -2.27 -9.42
N SER A 164 18.22 -3.27 -8.70
CA SER A 164 19.60 -3.29 -8.20
C SER A 164 20.67 -3.22 -9.30
N ALA A 165 20.30 -3.51 -10.56
CA ALA A 165 21.20 -3.42 -11.71
C ALA A 165 21.43 -1.96 -12.17
N ASP A 166 20.57 -1.02 -11.76
CA ASP A 166 20.67 0.40 -12.13
C ASP A 166 21.62 1.19 -11.19
N LYS A 167 22.12 0.55 -10.12
CA LYS A 167 23.08 1.17 -9.19
C LYS A 167 24.50 1.19 -9.76
N THR A 168 25.14 2.35 -9.70
CA THR A 168 26.55 2.57 -9.99
C THR A 168 27.23 3.26 -8.80
N ASP A 169 28.57 3.33 -8.81
CA ASP A 169 29.31 4.13 -7.83
C ASP A 169 29.02 5.64 -7.95
N GLU A 170 28.59 6.10 -9.14
CA GLU A 170 28.32 7.51 -9.44
C GLU A 170 26.90 7.95 -9.00
N ASN A 171 25.92 7.04 -8.95
CA ASN A 171 24.53 7.34 -8.61
C ASN A 171 24.08 6.77 -7.24
N ALA A 172 25.00 6.22 -6.44
CA ALA A 172 24.67 5.40 -5.28
C ALA A 172 23.73 6.04 -4.25
N GLU A 173 23.88 7.34 -3.96
CA GLU A 173 23.05 8.08 -2.98
C GLU A 173 21.63 8.36 -3.51
N ALA A 174 21.52 8.73 -4.79
CA ALA A 174 20.22 8.86 -5.48
C ALA A 174 19.50 7.50 -5.54
N PHE A 175 20.23 6.43 -5.89
CA PHE A 175 19.70 5.08 -5.92
C PHE A 175 19.17 4.63 -4.56
N GLU A 176 19.94 4.82 -3.48
CA GLU A 176 19.49 4.49 -2.12
C GLU A 176 18.29 5.33 -1.67
N THR A 177 18.20 6.60 -2.06
CA THR A 177 17.04 7.46 -1.78
C THR A 177 15.78 6.97 -2.50
N ALA A 178 15.88 6.66 -3.80
CA ALA A 178 14.77 6.16 -4.61
C ALA A 178 14.28 4.78 -4.14
N ILE A 179 15.20 3.88 -3.80
CA ILE A 179 14.86 2.53 -3.31
C ILE A 179 14.31 2.55 -1.87
N LYS A 180 14.69 3.51 -1.01
CA LYS A 180 14.01 3.72 0.29
C LYS A 180 12.57 4.21 0.14
N ALA A 181 12.30 5.08 -0.83
CA ALA A 181 10.93 5.50 -1.16
C ALA A 181 10.10 4.33 -1.74
N LYS A 182 10.67 3.56 -2.66
CA LYS A 182 10.09 2.30 -3.18
C LYS A 182 9.80 1.29 -2.05
N GLY A 183 10.74 1.12 -1.13
CA GLY A 183 10.58 0.26 0.04
C GLY A 183 9.44 0.71 0.95
N GLY A 184 9.35 2.01 1.26
CA GLY A 184 8.24 2.56 2.05
C GLY A 184 6.87 2.42 1.39
N GLU A 185 6.80 2.47 0.06
CA GLU A 185 5.58 2.25 -0.71
C GLU A 185 5.17 0.76 -0.74
N PHE A 186 6.12 -0.13 -1.01
CA PHE A 186 5.85 -1.54 -1.32
C PHE A 186 6.25 -2.52 -0.20
N ASP A 187 6.48 -2.05 1.04
CA ASP A 187 6.80 -2.93 2.19
C ASP A 187 5.79 -4.07 2.33
N PHE A 188 4.50 -3.76 2.17
CA PHE A 188 3.41 -4.72 2.28
C PHE A 188 3.00 -5.38 0.95
N ALA A 189 3.71 -5.15 -0.16
CA ALA A 189 3.49 -5.89 -1.40
C ALA A 189 4.28 -7.21 -1.39
N ASP A 190 3.73 -8.29 -1.97
CA ASP A 190 4.51 -9.46 -2.40
C ASP A 190 4.83 -9.38 -3.91
N GLU A 191 3.84 -9.01 -4.74
CA GLU A 191 4.00 -8.75 -6.18
C GLU A 191 3.20 -7.51 -6.61
N VAL A 192 3.53 -6.94 -7.78
CA VAL A 192 2.73 -5.88 -8.41
C VAL A 192 2.47 -6.25 -9.88
N TYR A 193 1.20 -6.19 -10.29
CA TYR A 193 0.77 -6.32 -11.67
C TYR A 193 0.28 -4.96 -12.21
N VAL A 194 0.35 -4.79 -13.53
CA VAL A 194 -0.19 -3.62 -14.25
C VAL A 194 -1.15 -4.09 -15.34
N SER A 195 -2.25 -3.35 -15.52
CA SER A 195 -3.25 -3.56 -16.57
C SER A 195 -3.77 -2.23 -17.09
N GLU A 196 -4.61 -2.26 -18.12
CA GLU A 196 -5.26 -1.09 -18.71
C GLU A 196 -6.71 -1.43 -19.05
N SER A 197 -7.63 -0.51 -18.77
CA SER A 197 -9.06 -0.64 -19.11
C SER A 197 -9.61 0.73 -19.51
N ASP A 198 -10.29 0.81 -20.66
CA ASP A 198 -10.78 2.05 -21.26
C ASP A 198 -9.72 3.18 -21.43
N GLY A 199 -8.43 2.81 -21.52
CA GLY A 199 -7.29 3.74 -21.59
C GLY A 199 -6.82 4.26 -20.22
N HIS A 200 -7.42 3.80 -19.13
CA HIS A 200 -7.02 4.09 -17.76
C HIS A 200 -6.08 3.00 -17.23
N GLN A 201 -5.01 3.42 -16.56
CA GLN A 201 -4.00 2.50 -16.04
C GLN A 201 -4.41 1.94 -14.68
N ILE A 202 -4.22 0.62 -14.49
CA ILE A 202 -4.56 -0.10 -13.28
C ILE A 202 -3.28 -0.69 -12.68
N TYR A 203 -3.00 -0.37 -11.42
CA TYR A 203 -1.94 -1.01 -10.63
C TYR A 203 -2.57 -1.94 -9.61
N ILE A 204 -2.18 -3.21 -9.64
CA ILE A 204 -2.72 -4.30 -8.81
C ILE A 204 -1.60 -4.80 -7.91
N ILE A 205 -1.62 -4.42 -6.63
CA ILE A 205 -0.64 -4.85 -5.63
C ILE A 205 -1.18 -6.10 -4.94
N LEU A 206 -0.40 -7.18 -4.94
CA LEU A 206 -0.67 -8.36 -4.11
C LEU A 206 -0.16 -8.10 -2.70
N ASP A 207 -1.03 -8.11 -1.69
CA ASP A 207 -0.62 -7.77 -0.33
C ASP A 207 0.02 -8.97 0.42
N LYS A 208 1.05 -8.70 1.22
CA LYS A 208 1.73 -9.65 2.10
C LYS A 208 0.75 -10.30 3.07
N LYS A 209 0.82 -11.63 3.20
CA LYS A 209 0.01 -12.39 4.16
C LYS A 209 0.50 -12.23 5.61
N PHE A 210 0.08 -11.13 6.27
CA PHE A 210 0.33 -10.86 7.69
C PHE A 210 -0.15 -11.98 8.64
N PHE A 211 -1.23 -12.65 8.27
CA PHE A 211 -1.83 -13.76 9.01
C PHE A 211 -1.88 -15.02 8.15
N LYS A 212 -2.05 -16.19 8.78
CA LYS A 212 -2.37 -17.43 8.07
C LYS A 212 -3.82 -17.40 7.57
N SER A 213 -4.04 -16.61 6.53
CA SER A 213 -5.26 -16.57 5.74
C SER A 213 -5.00 -17.24 4.40
N ASP A 214 -5.86 -18.16 3.98
CA ASP A 214 -5.76 -18.79 2.67
C ASP A 214 -6.24 -17.85 1.55
N VAL A 215 -7.07 -16.85 1.88
CA VAL A 215 -7.56 -15.75 1.03
C VAL A 215 -6.41 -14.97 0.36
N VAL A 216 -6.63 -14.51 -0.87
CA VAL A 216 -5.76 -13.56 -1.58
C VAL A 216 -6.24 -12.15 -1.34
N SER A 217 -5.36 -11.25 -0.90
CA SER A 217 -5.65 -9.81 -0.75
C SER A 217 -4.94 -9.03 -1.85
N LEU A 218 -5.67 -8.14 -2.53
CA LEU A 218 -5.13 -7.19 -3.51
C LEU A 218 -5.52 -5.76 -3.12
N THR A 219 -4.57 -4.83 -3.22
CA THR A 219 -4.82 -3.38 -3.25
C THR A 219 -4.73 -2.88 -4.69
N VAL A 220 -5.82 -2.34 -5.24
CA VAL A 220 -5.89 -1.90 -6.64
C VAL A 220 -6.09 -0.39 -6.73
N TYR A 221 -5.26 0.27 -7.56
CA TYR A 221 -5.42 1.67 -7.94
C TYR A 221 -5.88 1.77 -9.40
N TYR A 222 -7.05 2.37 -9.64
CA TYR A 222 -7.56 2.68 -10.98
C TYR A 222 -7.41 4.19 -11.24
N PHE A 223 -6.50 4.57 -12.15
CA PHE A 223 -6.12 5.96 -12.39
C PHE A 223 -7.01 6.64 -13.43
N VAL A 224 -7.80 7.62 -12.98
CA VAL A 224 -8.62 8.49 -13.84
C VAL A 224 -7.72 9.50 -14.57
N ASP A 225 -6.71 10.02 -13.87
CA ASP A 225 -5.63 10.84 -14.42
C ASP A 225 -4.32 10.55 -13.63
N GLU A 226 -3.27 11.36 -13.81
CA GLU A 226 -1.99 11.10 -13.12
C GLU A 226 -2.04 11.22 -11.58
N LYS A 227 -2.96 12.03 -11.06
CA LYS A 227 -3.16 12.28 -9.63
C LYS A 227 -4.41 11.63 -9.07
N THR A 228 -5.46 11.47 -9.87
CA THR A 228 -6.78 11.02 -9.40
C THR A 228 -6.93 9.53 -9.58
N ALA A 229 -7.16 8.79 -8.49
CA ALA A 229 -7.42 7.34 -8.57
C ALA A 229 -8.51 6.88 -7.60
N TYR A 230 -9.26 5.85 -8.00
CA TYR A 230 -10.04 5.03 -7.07
C TYR A 230 -9.12 4.01 -6.42
N THR A 231 -9.32 3.73 -5.13
CA THR A 231 -8.69 2.59 -4.45
C THR A 231 -9.74 1.51 -4.20
N VAL A 232 -9.40 0.28 -4.58
CA VAL A 232 -10.25 -0.91 -4.44
C VAL A 232 -9.47 -2.00 -3.72
N GLY A 233 -9.94 -2.44 -2.55
CA GLY A 233 -9.39 -3.58 -1.83
C GLY A 233 -10.18 -4.84 -2.14
N ILE A 234 -9.52 -5.91 -2.57
CA ILE A 234 -10.16 -7.19 -2.96
C ILE A 234 -9.62 -8.29 -2.07
N ASN A 235 -10.49 -9.06 -1.43
CA ASN A 235 -10.13 -10.25 -0.67
C ASN A 235 -10.93 -11.44 -1.22
N ALA A 236 -10.29 -12.38 -1.92
CA ALA A 236 -10.96 -13.45 -2.67
C ALA A 236 -10.38 -14.84 -2.40
N GLY A 237 -11.14 -15.90 -2.74
CA GLY A 237 -10.75 -17.29 -2.46
C GLY A 237 -9.62 -17.81 -3.35
N THR A 238 -9.40 -17.20 -4.53
CA THR A 238 -8.33 -17.54 -5.47
C THR A 238 -7.72 -16.28 -6.08
N MET A 239 -6.49 -16.41 -6.62
CA MET A 239 -5.85 -15.35 -7.39
C MET A 239 -6.63 -15.05 -8.68
N GLU A 240 -7.24 -16.07 -9.30
CA GLU A 240 -8.04 -15.94 -10.52
C GLU A 240 -9.28 -15.06 -10.29
N GLU A 241 -10.05 -15.32 -9.23
CA GLU A 241 -11.22 -14.52 -8.85
C GLU A 241 -10.81 -13.08 -8.47
N ALA A 242 -9.69 -12.93 -7.76
CA ALA A 242 -9.15 -11.63 -7.38
C ALA A 242 -8.74 -10.79 -8.61
N LEU A 243 -8.02 -11.38 -9.57
CA LEU A 243 -7.58 -10.70 -10.80
C LEU A 243 -8.75 -10.45 -11.77
N GLN A 244 -9.72 -11.36 -11.86
CA GLN A 244 -10.96 -11.13 -12.62
C GLN A 244 -11.69 -9.87 -12.13
N ILE A 245 -11.79 -9.65 -10.81
CA ILE A 245 -12.37 -8.43 -10.25
C ILE A 245 -11.46 -7.22 -10.52
N ALA A 246 -10.16 -7.34 -10.26
CA ALA A 246 -9.19 -6.24 -10.40
C ALA A 246 -9.03 -5.70 -11.83
N THR A 247 -9.21 -6.55 -12.85
CA THR A 247 -9.00 -6.19 -14.26
C THR A 247 -10.25 -5.73 -15.00
N ASN A 248 -11.46 -5.86 -14.41
CA ASN A 248 -12.71 -5.49 -15.08
C ASN A 248 -13.22 -4.07 -14.76
N LEU A 249 -12.48 -3.33 -13.93
CA LEU A 249 -12.77 -1.96 -13.53
C LEU A 249 -12.91 -1.04 -14.77
N SER A 250 -13.95 -0.20 -14.78
CA SER A 250 -14.26 0.75 -15.87
C SER A 250 -15.04 1.95 -15.34
N LEU A 251 -15.16 3.05 -16.09
CA LEU A 251 -15.93 4.23 -15.67
C LEU A 251 -17.43 4.12 -16.01
N ALA A 252 -18.27 4.83 -15.26
CA ALA A 252 -19.74 4.83 -15.36
C ALA A 252 -20.30 5.56 -16.59
#